data_AF-A0A2K8SME8-F1
#
_entry.id   AF-A0A2K8SME8-F1
#
_cell.length_a   1.000
_cell.length_b   1.000
_cell.length_c   1.000
_cell.angle_alpha   90.00
_cell.angle_beta   90.00
_cell.angle_gamma   90.00
#
_symmetry.space_group_name_H-M   'P 1'
#
loop_
_entity.id
_entity.type
_entity.pdbx_description
1 polymer ?
#
loop_
_entity_poly.entity_id
_entity_poly.type
_entity_poly.pdbx_seq_one_letter_code
_entity_poly.pdbx_strand_id
1 'polypeptide(L)' 'MSDFEVTNKAGTSTAKIVYDPVNGQLFYNPQGNSSGGLFATLTGAPTLTASDFVLQA' A
#
# COMPACT_ATOMS: atom_id res chain seq x y z
N MET A 1 -13.22 -20.11 -7.98
CA MET A 1 -11.83 -19.81 -7.55
C MET A 1 -11.95 -18.80 -6.41
N SER A 2 -11.04 -18.81 -5.44
CA SER A 2 -11.08 -17.81 -4.35
C SER A 2 -10.63 -16.46 -4.89
N ASP A 3 -11.41 -15.41 -4.65
CA ASP A 3 -11.02 -14.02 -4.99
C ASP A 3 -9.90 -13.49 -4.07
N PHE A 4 -9.51 -14.28 -3.07
CA PHE A 4 -8.45 -13.97 -2.12
C PHE A 4 -7.28 -14.96 -2.27
N GLU A 5 -6.09 -14.42 -2.52
CA GLU A 5 -4.81 -15.13 -2.56
C GLU A 5 -3.87 -14.56 -1.49
N VAL A 6 -3.28 -15.44 -0.69
CA VAL A 6 -2.18 -15.10 0.22
C VAL A 6 -0.89 -15.63 -0.39
N THR A 7 0.08 -14.75 -0.62
CA THR A 7 1.32 -15.08 -1.34
C THR A 7 2.49 -14.26 -0.82
N ASN A 8 3.70 -14.79 -0.91
CA ASN A 8 4.94 -14.10 -0.54
C ASN A 8 5.55 -13.29 -1.70
N LYS A 9 4.84 -13.17 -2.83
CA LYS A 9 5.32 -12.45 -4.02
C LYS A 9 5.48 -10.94 -3.84
N ALA A 10 4.98 -10.37 -2.73
CA ALA A 10 5.10 -8.95 -2.43
C ALA A 10 6.55 -8.45 -2.52
N GLY A 11 7.55 -9.24 -2.09
CA GLY A 11 8.97 -8.86 -2.15
C GLY A 11 9.54 -8.76 -3.57
N THR A 12 8.87 -9.36 -4.55
CA THR A 12 9.25 -9.31 -5.98
C THR A 12 8.35 -8.39 -6.81
N SER A 13 7.32 -7.81 -6.19
CA SER A 13 6.37 -6.94 -6.85
C SER A 13 6.98 -5.55 -7.12
N THR A 14 6.64 -4.96 -8.26
CA THR A 14 6.94 -3.55 -8.55
C THR A 14 5.88 -2.59 -8.03
N ALA A 15 4.78 -3.14 -7.48
CA ALA A 15 3.69 -2.35 -6.91
C ALA A 15 4.17 -1.45 -5.77
N LYS A 16 3.48 -0.33 -5.58
CA LYS A 16 3.78 0.65 -4.54
C LYS A 16 2.56 0.93 -3.69
N ILE A 17 2.79 1.14 -2.40
CA ILE A 17 1.86 1.85 -1.53
C ILE A 17 2.33 3.31 -1.52
N VAL A 18 1.43 4.23 -1.86
CA VAL A 18 1.70 5.68 -1.87
C VAL A 18 0.91 6.30 -0.74
N TYR A 19 1.57 7.12 0.07
CA TYR A 19 0.97 7.83 1.19
C TYR A 19 0.88 9.33 0.90
N ASP A 20 -0.32 9.90 1.03
CA ASP A 20 -0.54 11.35 1.08
C ASP A 20 -0.64 11.80 2.54
N PRO A 21 0.41 12.44 3.09
CA PRO A 21 0.44 12.90 4.48
C PRO A 21 -0.45 14.12 4.74
N VAL A 22 -0.99 14.77 3.70
CA VAL A 22 -1.90 15.92 3.90
C VAL A 22 -3.26 15.42 4.39
N ASN A 23 -3.74 14.33 3.80
CA ASN A 23 -5.09 13.81 4.06
C ASN A 23 -5.09 12.43 4.73
N GLY A 24 -3.92 11.84 4.96
CA GLY A 24 -3.78 10.50 5.52
C GLY A 24 -4.13 9.36 4.55
N GLN A 25 -4.18 9.62 3.24
CA GLN A 25 -4.68 8.66 2.26
C GLN A 25 -3.58 7.67 1.82
N LEU A 26 -3.94 6.39 1.69
CA LEU A 26 -3.08 5.33 1.19
C LEU A 26 -3.64 4.76 -0.13
N PHE A 27 -2.78 4.73 -1.14
CA PHE A 27 -3.11 4.26 -2.49
C PHE A 27 -2.30 3.02 -2.82
N TYR A 28 -2.96 1.99 -3.34
CA TYR A 28 -2.28 0.81 -3.89
C TYR A 28 -2.15 0.99 -5.39
N ASN A 29 -0.91 0.95 -5.84
CA ASN A 29 -0.53 1.16 -7.22
C ASN A 29 0.11 -0.14 -7.73
N PRO A 30 -0.66 -0.96 -8.47
CA PRO A 30 -0.21 -2.28 -8.90
C PRO A 30 0.92 -2.21 -9.94
N GLN A 31 0.99 -1.14 -10.74
CA GLN A 31 1.94 -1.01 -11.85
C GLN A 31 3.19 -0.19 -11.49
N GLY A 32 3.29 0.31 -10.26
CA GLY A 32 4.44 1.09 -9.81
C GLY A 32 4.50 2.54 -10.32
N ASN A 33 3.42 3.08 -10.91
CA ASN A 33 3.29 4.48 -11.36
C ASN A 33 2.28 5.30 -10.53
N SER A 34 2.26 6.63 -10.57
CA SER A 34 1.44 7.43 -9.63
C SER A 34 -0.09 7.22 -9.63
N SER A 35 -0.64 6.36 -10.49
CA SER A 35 -2.09 6.09 -10.59
C SER A 35 -2.49 4.84 -9.79
N GLY A 36 -2.58 4.96 -8.47
CA GLY A 36 -3.12 3.91 -7.59
C GLY A 36 -4.58 4.13 -7.19
N GLY A 37 -5.25 3.09 -6.73
CA GLY A 37 -6.58 3.18 -6.11
C GLY A 37 -6.48 3.46 -4.61
N LEU A 38 -7.30 4.38 -4.09
CA LEU A 38 -7.43 4.61 -2.65
C LEU A 38 -7.96 3.34 -1.98
N PHE A 39 -7.27 2.86 -0.94
CA PHE A 39 -7.70 1.66 -0.20
C PHE A 39 -7.79 1.86 1.31
N ALA A 40 -7.20 2.93 1.86
CA ALA A 40 -7.33 3.28 3.26
C ALA A 40 -7.12 4.79 3.49
N THR A 41 -7.67 5.30 4.59
CA THR A 41 -7.42 6.65 5.09
C THR A 41 -7.10 6.57 6.58
N LEU A 42 -5.93 7.07 6.97
CA LEU A 42 -5.47 7.12 8.35
C LEU A 42 -5.91 8.41 9.02
N THR A 43 -6.72 8.31 10.07
CA THR A 43 -7.18 9.45 10.83
C THR A 43 -6.01 10.21 11.47
N GLY A 44 -6.02 11.54 11.36
CA GLY A 44 -4.98 12.41 11.92
C GLY A 44 -3.69 12.50 11.09
N ALA A 45 -3.62 11.81 9.95
CA ALA A 45 -2.48 11.83 9.02
C ALA A 45 -1.11 11.66 9.71
N PRO A 46 -0.87 10.51 10.36
CA PRO A 46 0.36 10.27 11.09
C PRO A 46 1.58 10.27 10.16
N THR A 47 2.76 10.64 10.69
CA THR A 47 4.01 10.47 9.94
C THR A 47 4.30 8.98 9.79
N LEU A 48 4.47 8.52 8.55
CA LEU A 48 4.82 7.14 8.24
C LEU A 48 6.22 7.06 7.64
N THR A 49 6.85 5.92 7.88
CA THR A 49 8.12 5.49 7.30
C THR A 49 7.95 4.13 6.63
N ALA A 50 8.95 3.70 5.86
CA ALA A 50 8.92 2.38 5.26
C ALA A 50 8.86 1.24 6.31
N SER A 51 9.39 1.45 7.51
CA SER A 51 9.40 0.46 8.59
C SER A 51 8.02 0.20 9.20
N ASP A 52 7.05 1.10 8.98
CA ASP A 52 5.67 0.90 9.42
C ASP A 52 4.92 -0.13 8.56
N PHE A 53 5.53 -0.59 7.46
CA PHE A 53 5.00 -1.62 6.58
C PHE A 53 5.81 -2.91 6.71
N VAL A 54 5.13 -4.00 7.07
CA VAL A 54 5.72 -5.33 7.17
C VAL A 54 5.12 -6.22 6.08
N LEU A 55 5.98 -6.89 5.31
CA LEU A 55 5.54 -7.95 4.42
C LEU A 55 5.36 -9.22 5.25
N GLN A 56 4.13 -9.74 5.28
CA GLN A 56 3.79 -11.00 5.94
C GLN A 56 3.29 -12.00 4.90
N ALA A 57 3.70 -13.26 5.06
CA ALA A 57 3.24 -14.39 4.26
C ALA A 57 2.04 -15.09 4.91
#